data_AF-A0A251WI88-F1
#
_entry.id   AF-A0A251WI88-F1
#
_cell.length_a   1.000
_cell.length_b   1.000
_cell.length_c   1.000
_cell.angle_alpha   90.00
_cell.angle_beta   90.00
_cell.angle_gamma   90.00
#
_symmetry.space_group_name_H-M   'P 1'
#
loop_
_entity.id
_entity.type
_entity.pdbx_description
1 polymer ?
#
loop_
_entity_poly.entity_id
_entity_poly.type
_entity_poly.pdbx_seq_one_letter_code
_entity_poly.pdbx_strand_id
1 'polypeptide(L)' 'MTLRLRHLRLRALTQDGPYGADFPFEAGLNVIWADNTKGKSTSMQALLYALGMEKMLSPSREVPVPHALT' A
#
# COMPACT_ATOMS: atom_id res chain seq x y z
N MET A 1 -16.50 7.42 -13.90
CA MET A 1 -16.44 6.60 -12.66
C MET A 1 -15.16 6.97 -11.94
N THR A 2 -15.23 7.27 -10.64
CA THR A 2 -14.07 7.70 -9.84
C THR A 2 -13.79 6.64 -8.79
N LEU A 3 -12.55 6.16 -8.70
CA LEU A 3 -12.14 5.21 -7.66
C LEU A 3 -12.19 5.92 -6.30
N ARG A 4 -12.81 5.26 -5.30
CA ARG A 4 -12.79 5.72 -3.91
C ARG A 4 -12.33 4.60 -2.99
N LEU A 5 -11.24 4.84 -2.26
CA LEU A 5 -10.77 3.97 -1.20
C LEU A 5 -11.72 4.13 0.00
N ARG A 6 -12.29 3.01 0.46
CA ARG A 6 -13.20 2.98 1.62
C ARG A 6 -12.59 2.28 2.82
N HIS A 7 -11.80 1.25 2.56
CA HIS A 7 -11.25 0.42 3.61
C HIS A 7 -10.04 -0.35 3.11
N LEU A 8 -9.00 -0.45 3.92
CA LEU A 8 -7.88 -1.38 3.74
C LEU A 8 -7.96 -2.44 4.85
N ARG A 9 -7.97 -3.72 4.47
CA ARG A 9 -7.92 -4.85 5.42
C ARG A 9 -6.68 -5.67 5.17
N LEU A 10 -5.83 -5.77 6.19
CA LEU A 10 -4.71 -6.68 6.21
C LEU A 10 -5.12 -7.92 6.99
N ARG A 11 -4.92 -9.11 6.43
CA ARG A 11 -5.27 -10.39 7.06
C ARG A 11 -4.16 -11.41 6.85
N ALA A 12 -3.70 -12.00 7.94
CA ALA A 12 -2.89 -13.21 7.98
C ALA A 12 -3.77 -14.33 8.54
N LEU A 13 -4.04 -15.34 7.71
CA LEU A 13 -4.81 -16.50 8.13
C LEU A 13 -3.85 -17.51 8.76
N THR A 14 -4.06 -17.80 10.04
CA THR A 14 -3.23 -18.74 10.80
C THR A 14 -4.11 -19.85 11.39
N GLN A 15 -3.48 -20.88 11.97
CA GLN A 15 -4.21 -21.96 12.64
C GLN A 15 -4.99 -21.46 13.86
N ASP A 16 -4.51 -20.43 14.54
CA ASP A 16 -5.17 -19.82 15.70
C ASP A 16 -6.23 -18.78 15.30
N GLY A 17 -6.41 -18.55 14.00
CA GLY A 17 -7.39 -17.63 13.43
C GLY A 17 -6.78 -16.47 12.64
N PRO A 18 -7.61 -15.50 12.22
CA PRO A 18 -7.16 -14.36 11.45
C PRO A 18 -6.53 -13.28 12.33
N TYR A 19 -5.29 -12.92 12.02
CA TYR A 19 -4.62 -11.74 12.57
C TYR A 19 -4.63 -10.62 11.51
N GLY A 20 -4.68 -9.36 11.94
CA GLY A 20 -4.78 -8.29 10.94
C GLY A 20 -4.97 -6.89 11.49
N ALA A 21 -5.13 -5.96 10.55
CA ALA A 21 -5.43 -4.56 10.82
C ALA A 21 -6.50 -4.05 9.84
N ASP A 22 -7.32 -3.12 10.32
CA ASP A 22 -8.42 -2.50 9.59
C ASP A 22 -8.21 -0.99 9.57
N PHE A 23 -8.18 -0.41 8.36
CA PHE A 23 -8.06 1.03 8.17
C PHE A 23 -9.27 1.53 7.38
N PRO A 24 -10.30 2.09 8.05
CA PRO A 24 -11.38 2.78 7.38
C PRO A 24 -10.87 4.11 6.79
N PHE A 25 -11.39 4.48 5.62
CA PHE A 25 -11.10 5.76 4.97
C PHE A 25 -12.37 6.60 4.84
N GLU A 26 -12.24 7.88 5.17
CA GLU A 26 -13.30 8.87 5.02
C GLU A 26 -13.01 9.83 3.86
N ALA A 27 -13.98 10.68 3.52
CA ALA A 27 -13.73 11.76 2.57
C ALA A 27 -12.78 12.80 3.18
N GLY A 28 -11.91 13.38 2.36
CA GLY A 28 -10.91 14.36 2.80
C GLY A 28 -9.55 13.72 3.11
N LEU A 29 -8.85 14.27 4.10
CA LEU A 29 -7.50 13.84 4.48
C LEU A 29 -7.57 12.73 5.53
N ASN A 30 -7.02 11.56 5.21
CA ASN A 30 -6.84 10.47 6.16
C ASN A 30 -5.36 10.41 6.55
N VAL A 31 -5.06 10.45 7.85
CA VAL A 31 -3.68 10.41 8.37
C VAL A 31 -3.42 9.07 9.05
N ILE A 32 -2.49 8.29 8.50
CA ILE A 32 -2.00 7.06 9.14
C ILE A 32 -0.74 7.41 9.93
N TRP A 33 -0.89 7.56 11.24
CA TRP A 33 0.21 7.85 12.16
C TRP A 33 0.52 6.66 13.06
N ALA A 34 1.80 6.31 13.14
CA ALA A 34 2.34 5.33 14.07
C ALA A 34 3.87 5.48 14.13
N ASP A 35 4.48 5.00 15.21
CA ASP A 35 5.93 4.94 15.33
C ASP A 35 6.57 4.07 14.23
N ASN A 36 7.89 4.17 14.11
CA ASN A 36 8.64 3.24 13.27
C ASN A 36 8.36 1.79 13.71
N THR A 37 8.46 0.86 12.76
CA THR A 37 8.20 -0.58 12.92
C THR A 37 6.76 -0.99 13.29
N LYS A 38 5.82 -0.05 13.38
CA LYS A 38 4.39 -0.34 13.65
C LYS A 38 3.54 -0.62 12.40
N GLY A 39 4.16 -0.85 11.24
CA GLY A 39 3.44 -1.22 10.01
C GLY A 39 2.93 -0.05 9.16
N LYS A 40 3.29 1.20 9.46
CA LYS A 40 2.92 2.39 8.66
C LYS A 40 3.29 2.26 7.18
N SER A 41 4.54 1.90 6.88
CA SER A 41 4.99 1.67 5.50
C SER A 41 4.29 0.45 4.88
N THR A 42 4.07 -0.60 5.67
CA THR A 42 3.37 -1.81 5.24
C THR A 42 1.93 -1.53 4.81
N SER A 43 1.19 -0.69 5.55
CA SER A 43 -0.17 -0.28 5.15
C SER A 43 -0.18 0.46 3.81
N MET A 44 0.80 1.33 3.56
CA MET A 44 0.91 2.03 2.28
C MET A 44 1.28 1.08 1.13
N GLN A 45 2.23 0.17 1.36
CA GLN A 45 2.63 -0.84 0.39
C GLN A 45 1.48 -1.80 0.04
N ALA A 46 0.72 -2.23 1.04
CA ALA A 46 -0.45 -3.09 0.83
C ALA A 46 -1.54 -2.40 0.00
N LEU A 47 -1.73 -1.09 0.18
CA LEU A 47 -2.63 -0.31 -0.66
C LEU A 47 -2.17 -0.30 -2.13
N LEU A 48 -0.88 -0.07 -2.37
CA LEU A 48 -0.31 -0.10 -3.72
C LEU A 48 -0.42 -1.49 -4.36
N TYR A 49 -0.12 -2.54 -3.59
CA TYR A 49 -0.27 -3.92 -4.04
C TYR A 49 -1.72 -4.25 -4.42
N ALA A 50 -2.70 -3.86 -3.59
CA ALA A 50 -4.12 -4.08 -3.89
C ALA A 50 -4.62 -3.35 -5.16
N LEU A 51 -3.92 -2.28 -5.57
CA LEU A 51 -4.19 -1.53 -6.79
C LEU A 51 -3.40 -2.05 -8.02
N GLY A 52 -2.55 -3.08 -7.86
CA GLY A 52 -1.67 -3.57 -8.93
C GLY A 52 -0.49 -2.64 -9.24
N MET A 53 -0.11 -1.79 -8.28
CA MET A 53 0.96 -0.79 -8.40
C MET A 53 2.26 -1.24 -7.72
N GLU A 54 2.46 -2.54 -7.49
CA GLU A 54 3.60 -3.08 -6.75
C GLU A 54 4.95 -2.80 -7.40
N LYS A 55 5.00 -2.59 -8.72
CA LYS A 55 6.24 -2.18 -9.42
C LYS A 55 6.76 -0.81 -8.96
N MET A 56 5.92 0.04 -8.38
CA MET A 56 6.35 1.32 -7.80
C MET A 56 7.11 1.15 -6.48
N LEU A 57 7.06 -0.05 -5.89
CA LEU A 57 7.81 -0.39 -4.68
C LEU A 57 9.23 -0.88 -4.98
N SER A 58 9.55 -1.16 -6.25
CA SER A 58 10.87 -1.65 -6.64
C SER A 58 11.93 -0.53 -6.54
N PRO A 59 13.15 -0.83 -6.05
CA PRO A 59 14.27 0.12 -6.07
C PRO A 59 14.80 0.42 -7.49
N SER A 60 14.18 -0.14 -8.54
CA SER A 60 14.82 -0.24 -9.84
C SER A 60 14.81 1.09 -10.55
N ARG A 61 16.00 1.68 -10.57
CA ARG A 61 16.46 2.80 -11.38
C ARG A 61 16.59 2.40 -12.85
N GLU A 62 15.68 1.58 -13.37
CA GLU A 62 15.61 1.29 -14.80
C GLU A 62 14.80 2.41 -15.44
N VAL A 63 15.53 3.38 -16.03
CA VAL A 63 14.93 4.41 -16.88
C VAL A 63 14.09 3.68 -17.94
N PRO A 64 12.77 3.93 -18.04
CA PRO A 64 11.90 3.20 -18.97
C PRO A 64 12.24 3.40 -20.45
N VAL A 65 13.19 4.27 -20.77
CA VAL A 65 13.65 4.59 -22.13
C VAL A 65 15.15 4.98 -22.13
N PRO A 66 16.07 4.00 -22.16
CA PRO A 66 17.50 4.30 -22.24
C PRO A 66 17.91 4.99 -23.55
N HIS A 67 17.15 4.82 -24.63
CA HIS A 67 17.43 5.40 -25.95
C HIS A 67 17.00 6.87 -26.12
N ALA A 68 16.32 7.48 -25.14
CA ALA A 68 15.88 8.88 -25.22
C ALA A 68 16.90 9.86 -24.60
N LEU A 69 18.02 9.36 -24.06
CA LEU A 69 19.08 10.13 -23.41
C LEU A 69 20.41 10.12 -24.19
N THR A 70 20.40 9.63 -25.43
CA THR A 70 21.52 9.73 -26.39
C THR A 70 21.11 10.68 -27.51
#